data_AF-A0A842KV55-F1
#
_entry.id   AF-A0A842KV55-F1
#
_cell.length_a   1.000
_cell.length_b   1.000
_cell.length_c   1.000
_cell.angle_alpha   90.00
_cell.angle_beta   90.00
_cell.angle_gamma   90.00
#
_symmetry.space_group_name_H-M   'P 1'
#
loop_
_entity.id
_entity.type
_entity.pdbx_description
1 polymer ?
#
loop_
_entity_poly.entity_id
_entity_poly.type
_entity_poly.pdbx_seq_one_letter_code
_entity_poly.pdbx_strand_id
1 'polypeptide(L)' 'CNICIEFCPEKVYEESDTLNKRGVYVPVPENEDKCKKCKICTLFCPDQAIAVDENG' A
#
# COMPACT_ATOMS: atom_id res chain seq x y z
N CYS A 1 -6.65 -5.16 3.37
CA CYS A 1 -7.84 -4.35 3.74
C CYS A 1 -8.10 -3.20 2.77
N ASN A 2 -7.23 -2.93 1.78
CA ASN A 2 -7.40 -1.90 0.75
C ASN A 2 -7.46 -0.44 1.24
N ILE A 3 -7.27 -0.19 2.54
CA ILE A 3 -7.18 1.17 3.12
C ILE A 3 -6.06 1.98 2.45
N CYS A 4 -4.91 1.38 2.16
CA CYS A 4 -3.83 2.08 1.47
C CYS A 4 -4.18 2.49 0.04
N ILE A 5 -5.06 1.77 -0.65
CA ILE A 5 -5.56 2.15 -1.99
C ILE A 5 -6.46 3.38 -1.86
N GLU A 6 -7.36 3.40 -0.87
CA GLU A 6 -8.31 4.48 -0.65
C GLU A 6 -7.63 5.79 -0.22
N PHE A 7 -6.69 5.72 0.71
CA PHE A 7 -6.10 6.90 1.34
C PHE A 7 -4.79 7.38 0.71
N CYS A 8 -4.20 6.65 -0.24
CA CYS A 8 -2.99 7.11 -0.92
C CYS A 8 -3.35 8.19 -1.96
N PRO A 9 -2.93 9.46 -1.75
CA PRO A 9 -3.27 10.55 -2.68
C PRO A 9 -2.67 10.36 -4.07
N GLU A 10 -1.54 9.67 -4.15
CA GLU A 10 -0.81 9.41 -5.39
C GLU A 10 -1.22 8.09 -6.06
N LYS A 11 -2.17 7.35 -5.47
CA LYS A 11 -2.66 6.05 -5.98
C LYS A 11 -1.52 5.07 -6.26
N VAL A 12 -0.61 4.92 -5.30
CA VAL A 12 0.54 4.00 -5.39
C VAL A 12 0.09 2.54 -5.45
N TYR A 13 -1.01 2.20 -4.77
CA TYR A 13 -1.45 0.82 -4.57
C TYR A 13 -2.63 0.46 -5.47
N GLU A 14 -2.65 -0.79 -5.94
CA GLU A 14 -3.77 -1.43 -6.62
C GLU A 14 -4.07 -2.79 -5.97
N GLU A 15 -5.24 -3.37 -6.26
CA GLU A 15 -5.56 -4.71 -5.77
C GLU A 15 -4.78 -5.75 -6.59
N SER A 16 -4.15 -6.72 -5.93
CA SER A 16 -3.38 -7.76 -6.62
C SER A 16 -4.26 -8.62 -7.53
N ASP A 17 -3.71 -9.04 -8.68
CA ASP A 17 -4.37 -10.01 -9.57
C ASP A 17 -4.30 -11.47 -9.08
N THR A 18 -3.61 -11.73 -7.97
CA THR A 18 -3.38 -13.09 -7.45
C THR A 18 -3.72 -13.22 -5.98
N LEU A 19 -4.16 -14.41 -5.59
CA LEU A 19 -4.47 -14.73 -4.20
C LEU A 19 -3.18 -15.00 -3.42
N ASN A 20 -3.07 -14.42 -2.22
CA ASN A 20 -2.01 -14.79 -1.29
C ASN A 20 -2.24 -16.19 -0.68
N LYS A 21 -1.32 -16.66 0.17
CA LYS A 21 -1.40 -17.97 0.86
C LYS A 21 -2.67 -18.19 1.70
N ARG A 22 -3.42 -17.13 2.00
CA ARG A 22 -4.66 -17.14 2.78
C ARG A 22 -5.90 -17.02 1.90
N GLY A 23 -5.75 -17.01 0.58
CA GLY A 23 -6.88 -16.89 -0.35
C GLY A 23 -7.46 -15.48 -0.38
N VAL A 24 -6.64 -14.44 -0.24
CA VAL A 24 -7.07 -13.04 -0.23
C VAL A 24 -6.30 -12.23 -1.26
N TYR A 25 -6.99 -11.40 -2.04
CA TYR A 25 -6.38 -10.36 -2.87
C TYR A 25 -5.92 -9.22 -1.97
N VAL A 26 -4.62 -8.92 -2.01
CA VAL A 26 -4.00 -7.91 -1.15
C VAL A 26 -3.60 -6.70 -1.98
N PRO A 27 -3.59 -5.50 -1.40
CA PRO A 27 -3.07 -4.34 -2.10
C PRO A 27 -1.58 -4.51 -2.36
N VAL A 28 -1.14 -4.21 -3.58
CA VAL A 28 0.25 -4.24 -4.03
C VAL A 28 0.64 -2.86 -4.57
N PRO A 29 1.90 -2.43 -4.38
CA PRO A 29 2.36 -1.16 -4.91
C PRO A 29 2.70 -1.29 -6.41
N GLU A 30 1.97 -0.56 -7.27
CA GLU A 30 2.17 -0.57 -8.74
C GLU A 30 2.81 0.73 -9.26
N ASN A 31 2.66 1.84 -8.52
CA ASN A 31 3.19 3.16 -8.90
C ASN A 31 4.13 3.72 -7.81
N GLU A 32 5.10 2.93 -7.35
CA GLU A 32 6.03 3.32 -6.28
C GLU A 32 6.81 4.60 -6.59
N ASP A 33 7.08 4.86 -7.87
CA ASP A 33 7.73 6.07 -8.38
C ASP A 33 6.96 7.35 -8.06
N LYS A 34 5.63 7.26 -7.89
CA LYS A 34 4.77 8.40 -7.51
C LYS A 34 4.72 8.63 -5.99
N CYS A 35 5.30 7.73 -5.19
CA CYS A 35 5.23 7.84 -3.74
C CYS A 35 5.97 9.09 -3.23
N LYS A 36 5.22 10.03 -2.64
CA LYS A 36 5.78 11.26 -2.02
C LYS A 36 6.21 11.08 -0.57
N LYS A 37 6.33 9.83 -0.10
CA LYS A 37 6.72 9.46 1.26
C LYS A 37 5.92 10.16 2.37
N CYS A 38 4.62 10.38 2.17
CA CYS A 38 3.74 11.07 3.12
C CYS A 38 3.38 10.24 4.37
N LYS A 39 3.71 8.94 4.41
CA LYS A 39 3.47 7.99 5.52
C LYS A 39 2.01 7.78 5.93
N ILE A 40 1.04 8.28 5.16
CA ILE A 40 -0.40 8.08 5.42
C ILE A 40 -0.76 6.59 5.42
N CYS A 41 -0.30 5.83 4.42
CA CYS A 41 -0.57 4.39 4.33
C CYS A 41 -0.05 3.63 5.56
N THR A 42 1.13 3.98 6.09
CA THR A 42 1.68 3.40 7.32
C THR A 42 0.85 3.79 8.56
N LEU A 43 0.41 5.05 8.66
CA LEU A 43 -0.40 5.53 9.78
C LEU A 43 -1.76 4.83 9.88
N PHE A 44 -2.43 4.62 8.74
CA PHE A 44 -3.78 4.03 8.69
C PHE A 44 -3.79 2.51 8.55
N CYS A 45 -2.65 1.85 8.35
CA CYS A 45 -2.60 0.39 8.22
C CYS A 45 -2.80 -0.27 9.60
N PRO A 46 -3.93 -0.95 9.86
CA PRO A 46 -4.20 -1.57 11.16
C PRO A 46 -3.24 -2.74 11.44
N ASP A 47 -2.77 -3.38 10.38
CA ASP A 47 -1.90 -4.55 10.44
C ASP A 47 -0.41 -4.19 10.42
N GLN A 48 -0.08 -2.89 10.32
CA GLN A 48 1.30 -2.40 10.12
C GLN A 48 2.05 -3.11 8.98
N ALA A 49 1.33 -3.50 7.92
CA ALA A 49 1.86 -4.29 6.80
C ALA A 49 2.71 -3.47 5.81
N ILE A 50 2.76 -2.15 5.97
CA ILE A 50 3.38 -1.21 5.01
C ILE A 50 4.37 -0.32 5.74
N ALA A 51 5.61 -0.27 5.25
CA ALA A 51 6.63 0.68 5.66
C ALA A 51 7.05 1.54 4.48
N VAL A 52 7.23 2.84 4.71
CA VAL A 52 7.81 3.78 3.75
C VAL A 52 9.23 4.04 4.19
N ASP A 53 10.20 3.82 3.31
CA ASP A 53 11.61 4.08 3.61
C ASP A 53 11.89 5.58 3.86
N GLU A 54 12.95 5.85 4.61
CA GLU A 54 13.36 7.22 4.94
C GLU A 54 14.49 7.72 4.02
N ASN A 55 15.05 6.84 3.19
CA ASN A 55 16.19 7.12 2.33
C ASN A 55 15.74 7.15 0.87
N GLY A 56 16.01 8.26 0.20
CA GLY A 56 15.85 8.41 -1.26
C GLY A 56 16.94 7.68 -2.02
#